data_AF-A0A3R7VXC6-F1
#
_entry.id   AF-A0A3R7VXC6-F1
#
_cell.length_a   1.000
_cell.length_b   1.000
_cell.length_c   1.000
_cell.angle_alpha   90.00
_cell.angle_beta   90.00
_cell.angle_gamma   90.00
#
_symmetry.space_group_name_H-M   'P 1'
#
loop_
_entity.id
_entity.type
_entity.pdbx_description
1 polymer ?
#
loop_
_entity_poly.entity_id
_entity_poly.type
_entity_poly.pdbx_seq_one_letter_code
_entity_poly.pdbx_strand_id
1 'polypeptide(L)'
;MKRILLALLVTVFTLSVSAQIKKTDDGYYYIYSAFSCPSVKIKSLSQSYAPIFRVVAYSKFALVTENGKAVLFNSGIAAKNYLSLKGWECMTNETLLNTYRKKVTREELALEVEKCKILLETEETIKNYTDAVNTSPTLAGHRMFHVVEQTEL
;
A
#
# COMPACT_ATOMS: atom_id res chain seq x y z
N MET A 1 -58.16 0.15 0.80
CA MET A 1 -57.10 -0.40 -0.07
C MET A 1 -56.08 0.63 -0.58
N LYS A 2 -56.50 1.82 -1.07
CA LYS A 2 -55.56 2.84 -1.61
C LYS A 2 -54.48 3.32 -0.62
N ARG A 3 -54.79 3.46 0.68
CA ARG A 3 -53.83 3.94 1.71
C ARG A 3 -52.73 2.92 2.05
N ILE A 4 -53.07 1.63 2.08
CA ILE A 4 -52.11 0.55 2.37
C ILE A 4 -51.14 0.38 1.20
N LEU A 5 -51.67 0.47 -0.03
CA LEU A 5 -50.85 0.40 -1.24
C LEU A 5 -49.86 1.57 -1.32
N LEU A 6 -50.29 2.77 -0.94
CA LEU A 6 -49.42 3.96 -0.89
C LEU A 6 -48.31 3.81 0.15
N ALA A 7 -48.63 3.29 1.35
CA ALA A 7 -47.65 3.05 2.40
C ALA A 7 -46.61 1.99 1.97
N LEU A 8 -47.04 0.92 1.30
CA LEU A 8 -46.14 -0.10 0.75
C LEU A 8 -45.23 0.47 -0.34
N LEU A 9 -45.76 1.29 -1.25
CA LEU A 9 -44.93 1.96 -2.27
C LEU A 9 -43.88 2.86 -1.63
N VAL A 10 -44.28 3.74 -0.69
CA VAL A 10 -43.37 4.65 0.00
C VAL A 10 -42.27 3.86 0.71
N THR A 11 -42.61 2.76 1.38
CA THR A 11 -41.64 1.92 2.09
C THR A 11 -40.66 1.24 1.14
N VAL A 12 -41.13 0.71 0.00
CA VAL A 12 -40.26 0.11 -1.02
C VAL A 12 -39.34 1.17 -1.63
N PHE A 13 -39.86 2.36 -1.96
CA PHE A 13 -39.04 3.44 -2.51
C PHE A 13 -38.01 3.97 -1.51
N THR A 14 -38.36 4.16 -0.23
CA THR A 14 -37.39 4.61 0.79
C THR A 14 -36.32 3.57 1.09
N LEU A 15 -36.68 2.28 1.14
CA LEU A 15 -35.73 1.18 1.27
C LEU A 15 -34.82 1.06 0.04
N SER A 16 -35.37 1.26 -1.16
CA SER A 16 -34.60 1.19 -2.42
C SER A 16 -33.60 2.34 -2.53
N VAL A 17 -34.01 3.56 -2.15
CA VAL A 17 -33.13 4.75 -2.10
C VAL A 17 -32.06 4.55 -1.03
N SER A 18 -32.39 4.02 0.15
CA SER A 18 -31.41 3.73 1.20
C SER A 18 -30.41 2.64 0.79
N ALA A 19 -30.86 1.61 0.06
CA ALA A 19 -30.02 0.54 -0.46
C ALA A 19 -29.15 0.98 -1.66
N GLN A 20 -29.62 1.93 -2.49
CA GLN A 20 -28.84 2.53 -3.56
C GLN A 20 -27.80 3.52 -3.01
N ILE A 21 -28.14 4.34 -2.02
CA ILE A 21 -27.19 5.27 -1.37
C ILE A 21 -26.06 4.47 -0.68
N LYS A 22 -26.36 3.32 -0.09
CA LYS A 22 -25.35 2.43 0.51
C LYS A 22 -24.43 1.75 -0.51
N LYS A 23 -24.76 1.79 -1.81
CA LYS A 23 -24.00 1.12 -2.87
C LYS A 23 -23.00 2.01 -3.61
N THR A 24 -22.94 3.30 -3.30
CA THR A 24 -22.19 4.26 -4.13
C THR A 24 -20.84 4.72 -3.59
N ASP A 25 -20.48 4.44 -2.33
CA ASP A 25 -19.12 4.76 -1.86
C ASP A 25 -18.84 4.04 -0.54
N ASP A 26 -18.33 2.83 -0.63
CA ASP A 26 -17.98 2.06 0.57
C ASP A 26 -16.71 2.64 1.25
N GLY A 27 -16.15 3.75 0.75
CA GLY A 27 -15.12 4.56 1.41
C GLY A 27 -13.79 3.82 1.65
N TYR A 28 -13.59 2.69 0.99
CA TYR A 28 -12.46 1.81 1.22
C TYR A 28 -11.37 2.03 0.18
N TYR A 29 -10.17 2.31 0.67
CA TYR A 29 -8.99 2.51 -0.14
C TYR A 29 -8.04 1.32 -0.02
N TYR A 30 -7.12 1.19 -0.96
CA TYR A 30 -6.07 0.19 -0.92
C TYR A 30 -4.70 0.85 -0.97
N ILE A 31 -3.81 0.42 -0.07
CA ILE A 31 -2.38 0.66 -0.19
C ILE A 31 -1.70 -0.58 -0.73
N TYR A 32 -0.62 -0.38 -1.49
CA TYR A 32 0.16 -1.45 -2.09
C TYR A 32 1.59 -1.43 -1.55
N SER A 33 2.18 -2.61 -1.37
CA SER A 33 3.58 -2.73 -0.99
C SER A 33 4.13 -4.06 -1.47
N ALA A 34 5.44 -4.12 -1.67
CA ALA A 34 6.12 -5.35 -2.03
C ALA A 34 6.92 -5.88 -0.84
N PHE A 35 6.74 -7.18 -0.55
CA PHE A 35 7.40 -7.86 0.55
C PHE A 35 8.24 -9.04 0.04
N SER A 36 9.40 -9.24 0.67
CA SER A 36 10.26 -10.40 0.46
C SER A 36 10.45 -11.13 1.79
N CYS A 37 10.35 -12.46 1.75
CA CYS A 37 10.49 -13.33 2.93
C CYS A 37 11.50 -14.46 2.68
N PRO A 38 12.78 -14.13 2.44
CA PRO A 38 13.80 -15.14 2.13
C PRO A 38 14.11 -15.99 3.37
N SER A 39 14.53 -17.23 3.15
CA SER A 39 15.11 -18.03 4.23
C SER A 39 16.57 -17.64 4.45
N VAL A 40 16.91 -17.20 5.66
CA VAL A 40 18.24 -16.72 6.06
C VAL A 40 18.77 -17.59 7.18
N LYS A 41 19.95 -18.18 6.99
CA LYS A 41 20.64 -18.93 8.04
C LYS A 41 21.32 -17.98 9.01
N ILE A 42 20.89 -17.96 10.26
CA ILE A 42 21.47 -17.11 11.30
C ILE A 42 22.52 -17.93 12.06
N LYS A 43 23.80 -17.58 11.88
CA LYS A 43 24.94 -18.34 12.44
C LYS A 43 24.83 -18.60 13.94
N SER A 44 24.37 -17.62 14.71
CA SER A 44 24.24 -17.72 16.17
C SER A 44 23.07 -18.59 16.64
N LEU A 45 22.09 -18.88 15.78
CA LEU A 45 20.85 -19.59 16.16
C LEU A 45 20.76 -20.99 15.57
N SER A 46 21.81 -21.46 14.88
CA SER A 46 21.95 -22.79 14.24
C SER A 46 20.79 -23.23 13.32
N GLN A 47 19.83 -22.34 13.04
CA GLN A 47 18.63 -22.57 12.25
C GLN A 47 18.45 -21.48 11.18
N SER A 48 17.59 -21.76 10.20
CA SER A 48 17.18 -20.81 9.17
C SER A 48 15.88 -20.13 9.58
N TYR A 49 15.80 -18.81 9.39
CA TYR A 49 14.65 -17.99 9.72
C TYR A 49 14.22 -17.18 8.51
N ALA A 50 12.94 -16.79 8.46
CA ALA A 50 12.38 -15.94 7.44
C ALA A 50 12.07 -14.56 8.03
N PRO A 51 12.98 -13.58 7.91
CA PRO A 51 12.65 -12.17 8.13
C PRO A 51 11.65 -11.68 7.06
N ILE A 52 10.97 -10.57 7.35
CA ILE A 52 10.14 -9.85 6.37
C ILE A 52 10.86 -8.57 5.97
N PHE A 53 11.12 -8.41 4.68
CA PHE A 53 11.62 -7.16 4.10
C PHE A 53 10.49 -6.48 3.32
N ARG A 54 10.31 -5.17 3.53
CA ARG A 54 9.39 -4.31 2.78
C ARG A 54 10.17 -3.42 1.83
N VAL A 55 9.74 -3.30 0.58
CA VAL A 55 10.28 -2.28 -0.34
C VAL A 55 9.82 -0.91 0.12
N VAL A 56 10.76 0.02 0.33
CA VAL A 56 10.48 1.40 0.74
C VAL A 56 10.87 2.43 -0.32
N ALA A 57 11.78 2.08 -1.23
CA ALA A 57 12.09 2.85 -2.44
C ALA A 57 12.74 1.93 -3.48
N TYR A 58 13.01 2.45 -4.67
CA TYR A 58 13.75 1.70 -5.70
C TYR A 58 15.06 1.14 -5.12
N SER A 59 15.23 -0.18 -5.20
CA SER A 59 16.39 -0.92 -4.64
C SER A 59 16.62 -0.77 -3.12
N LYS A 60 15.66 -0.22 -2.36
CA LYS A 60 15.75 -0.07 -0.90
C LYS A 60 14.72 -0.93 -0.19
N PHE A 61 15.20 -1.79 0.70
CA PHE A 61 14.40 -2.67 1.53
C PHE A 61 14.58 -2.31 3.01
N ALA A 62 13.47 -2.24 3.75
CA ALA A 62 13.47 -2.11 5.19
C ALA A 62 13.08 -3.43 5.85
N LEU A 63 13.77 -3.81 6.91
CA LEU A 63 13.39 -4.95 7.74
C LEU A 63 12.16 -4.59 8.56
N VAL A 64 11.12 -5.42 8.53
CA VAL A 64 9.93 -5.21 9.36
C VAL A 64 10.30 -5.49 10.82
N THR A 65 9.99 -4.53 11.68
CA THR A 65 10.25 -4.59 13.12
C THR A 65 8.96 -4.40 13.93
N GLU A 66 8.89 -5.01 15.11
CA GLU A 66 7.90 -4.71 16.14
C GLU A 66 8.66 -4.39 17.44
N ASN A 67 8.29 -3.29 18.11
CA ASN A 67 8.95 -2.83 19.34
C ASN A 67 10.49 -2.73 19.21
N GLY A 68 10.97 -2.26 18.06
CA GLY A 68 12.40 -2.11 17.76
C GLY A 68 13.15 -3.42 17.47
N LYS A 69 12.48 -4.57 17.42
CA LYS A 69 13.09 -5.88 17.12
C LYS A 69 12.61 -6.42 15.77
N ALA A 70 13.50 -7.06 15.03
CA ALA A 70 13.17 -7.73 13.78
C ALA A 70 12.13 -8.84 14.01
N VAL A 71 11.11 -8.88 13.15
CA VAL A 71 10.15 -9.98 13.16
C VAL A 71 10.75 -11.16 12.40
N LEU A 72 10.95 -12.30 13.08
CA LEU A 72 11.57 -13.50 12.53
C LEU A 72 10.61 -14.69 12.63
N PHE A 73 10.48 -15.43 11.53
CA PHE A 73 9.66 -16.63 11.46
C PHE A 73 10.52 -17.86 11.19
N ASN A 74 10.03 -19.04 11.54
CA ASN A 74 10.70 -20.31 11.21
C ASN A 74 10.60 -20.69 9.73
N SER A 75 9.72 -20.04 8.95
CA SER A 75 9.52 -20.33 7.53
C SER A 75 8.92 -19.12 6.80
N GLY A 76 9.12 -19.07 5.48
CA GLY A 76 8.50 -18.06 4.62
C GLY A 76 6.97 -18.14 4.65
N ILE A 77 6.39 -19.33 4.83
CA ILE A 77 4.93 -19.52 4.97
C ILE A 77 4.42 -18.83 6.24
N ALA A 78 5.09 -19.02 7.38
CA ALA A 78 4.72 -18.35 8.62
C ALA A 78 4.81 -16.82 8.51
N ALA A 79 5.84 -16.30 7.81
CA ALA A 79 5.96 -14.88 7.50
C ALA A 79 4.79 -14.35 6.64
N LYS A 80 4.40 -15.10 5.59
CA LYS A 80 3.24 -14.76 4.75
C LYS A 80 1.94 -14.79 5.55
N ASN A 81 1.74 -15.77 6.42
CA ASN A 81 0.56 -15.86 7.29
C ASN A 81 0.47 -14.67 8.25
N TYR A 82 1.60 -14.22 8.80
CA TYR A 82 1.65 -13.01 9.61
C TYR A 82 1.21 -11.77 8.82
N LEU A 83 1.65 -11.61 7.56
CA LEU A 83 1.20 -10.52 6.70
C LEU A 83 -0.32 -10.56 6.50
N SER A 84 -0.89 -11.74 6.25
CA SER A 84 -2.34 -11.93 6.15
C SER A 84 -3.07 -11.52 7.43
N LEU A 85 -2.55 -11.91 8.60
CA LEU A 85 -3.10 -11.50 9.90
C LEU A 85 -3.01 -9.98 10.14
N LYS A 86 -2.03 -9.30 9.55
CA LYS A 86 -1.92 -7.84 9.56
C LYS A 86 -2.79 -7.16 8.50
N GLY A 87 -3.62 -7.91 7.77
CA GLY A 87 -4.55 -7.42 6.76
C GLY A 87 -3.96 -7.24 5.36
N TRP A 88 -2.78 -7.82 5.09
CA TRP A 88 -2.19 -7.79 3.76
C TRP A 88 -2.65 -8.99 2.92
N GLU A 89 -3.18 -8.71 1.74
CA GLU A 89 -3.59 -9.67 0.74
C GLU A 89 -2.49 -9.80 -0.31
N CYS A 90 -2.00 -11.02 -0.54
CA CYS A 90 -0.97 -11.30 -1.53
C CYS A 90 -1.58 -11.28 -2.94
N MET A 91 -1.02 -10.48 -3.85
CA MET A 91 -1.52 -10.30 -5.22
C MET A 91 -0.74 -11.11 -6.25
N THR A 92 0.51 -11.43 -5.95
CA THR A 92 1.42 -12.20 -6.82
C THR A 92 1.94 -13.41 -6.07
N ASN A 93 2.40 -14.43 -6.80
CA ASN A 93 3.03 -15.60 -6.19
C ASN A 93 4.38 -15.91 -6.85
N GLU A 94 5.28 -14.95 -6.74
CA GLU A 94 6.67 -15.05 -7.17
C GLU A 94 7.57 -15.57 -6.03
N THR A 95 8.76 -16.03 -6.40
CA THR A 95 9.68 -16.71 -5.48
C THR A 95 10.38 -15.75 -4.52
N LEU A 96 10.70 -14.52 -4.96
CA LEU A 96 11.57 -13.60 -4.21
C LEU A 96 10.84 -12.38 -3.67
N LEU A 97 10.01 -11.75 -4.48
CA LEU A 97 9.35 -10.50 -4.16
C LEU A 97 7.88 -10.62 -4.53
N ASN A 98 6.99 -10.34 -3.59
CA ASN A 98 5.55 -10.41 -3.85
C ASN A 98 4.90 -9.08 -3.58
N THR A 99 3.98 -8.68 -4.45
CA THR A 99 3.13 -7.52 -4.25
C THR A 99 1.96 -7.90 -3.37
N TYR A 100 1.67 -7.04 -2.40
CA TYR A 100 0.53 -7.15 -1.50
C TYR A 100 -0.28 -5.87 -1.56
N ARG A 101 -1.57 -5.99 -1.27
CA ARG A 101 -2.45 -4.86 -1.00
C ARG A 101 -3.04 -4.96 0.40
N LYS A 102 -3.37 -3.84 1.00
CA LYS A 102 -4.10 -3.79 2.26
C LYS A 102 -5.23 -2.78 2.16
N LYS A 103 -6.43 -3.21 2.57
CA LYS A 103 -7.59 -2.34 2.67
C LYS A 103 -7.39 -1.39 3.86
N VAL A 104 -7.60 -0.10 3.63
CA VAL A 104 -7.38 0.97 4.62
C VAL A 104 -8.49 2.01 4.58
N THR A 105 -8.62 2.80 5.65
CA THR A 105 -9.50 3.97 5.67
C THR A 105 -8.90 5.14 4.90
N ARG A 106 -9.69 6.19 4.68
CA ARG A 106 -9.21 7.43 4.04
C ARG A 106 -8.11 8.11 4.86
N GLU A 107 -8.22 8.09 6.18
CA GLU A 107 -7.27 8.70 7.11
C GLU A 107 -5.94 7.93 7.11
N GLU A 108 -6.00 6.60 7.12
CA GLU A 108 -4.81 5.74 6.99
C GLU A 108 -4.12 5.94 5.63
N LEU A 109 -4.89 6.06 4.55
CA LEU A 109 -4.35 6.38 3.24
C LEU A 109 -3.66 7.74 3.23
N ALA A 110 -4.31 8.78 3.76
CA ALA A 110 -3.75 10.12 3.84
C ALA A 110 -2.42 10.13 4.61
N LEU A 111 -2.37 9.44 5.75
CA LEU A 111 -1.13 9.29 6.54
C LEU A 111 -0.03 8.58 5.77
N GLU A 112 -0.35 7.51 5.03
CA GLU A 112 0.66 6.81 4.22
C GLU A 112 1.15 7.68 3.06
N VAL A 113 0.26 8.46 2.43
CA VAL A 113 0.63 9.44 1.40
C VAL A 113 1.58 10.50 1.97
N GLU A 114 1.27 11.08 3.14
CA GLU A 114 2.16 12.08 3.77
C GLU A 114 3.55 11.51 4.07
N LYS A 115 3.66 10.25 4.53
CA LYS A 115 4.99 9.61 4.74
C LYS A 115 5.78 9.44 3.45
N CYS A 116 5.09 9.29 2.33
CA CYS A 116 5.71 9.12 1.01
C CYS A 116 6.01 10.45 0.32
N LYS A 117 5.50 11.58 0.83
CA LYS A 117 5.85 12.89 0.30
C LYS A 117 7.32 13.19 0.61
N ILE A 118 8.08 13.38 -0.46
CA ILE A 118 9.42 13.95 -0.39
C ILE A 118 9.29 15.36 -0.96
N LEU A 119 9.48 16.35 -0.10
CA LEU A 119 9.55 17.76 -0.51
C LEU A 119 11.01 18.08 -0.76
N LEU A 120 11.32 18.53 -1.97
CA LEU A 120 12.63 19.05 -2.34
C LEU A 120 12.47 20.53 -2.66
N GLU A 121 13.47 21.32 -2.30
CA GLU A 121 13.53 22.70 -2.76
C GLU A 121 13.75 22.74 -4.29
N THR A 122 13.28 23.81 -4.93
CA THR A 122 13.33 23.94 -6.39
C THR A 122 14.78 23.86 -6.90
N GLU A 123 15.71 24.51 -6.20
CA GLU A 123 17.13 24.49 -6.53
C GLU A 123 17.75 23.09 -6.40
N GLU A 124 17.42 22.36 -5.32
CA GLU A 124 17.87 20.99 -5.10
C GLU A 124 17.32 20.05 -6.18
N THR A 125 16.07 20.25 -6.59
CA THR A 125 15.43 19.48 -7.66
C THR A 125 16.13 19.69 -9.00
N ILE A 126 16.40 20.95 -9.38
CA ILE A 126 17.08 21.30 -10.62
C ILE A 126 18.50 20.74 -10.65
N LYS A 127 19.22 20.83 -9.52
CA LYS A 127 20.57 20.28 -9.39
C LYS A 127 20.57 18.75 -9.54
N ASN A 128 19.74 18.06 -8.78
CA ASN A 128 19.64 16.59 -8.84
C ASN A 128 19.21 16.10 -10.23
N TYR A 129 18.33 16.84 -10.92
CA TYR A 129 17.96 16.56 -12.30
C TYR A 129 19.16 16.70 -13.24
N THR A 130 19.87 17.82 -13.18
CA THR A 130 21.03 18.11 -14.03
C THR A 130 22.13 17.07 -13.82
N ASP A 131 22.40 16.70 -12.57
CA ASP A 131 23.38 15.67 -12.23
C ASP A 131 22.96 14.29 -12.75
N ALA A 132 21.67 13.93 -12.64
CA ALA A 132 21.14 12.66 -13.15
C ALA A 132 21.18 12.58 -14.70
N VAL A 133 20.83 13.67 -15.40
CA VAL A 133 20.92 13.78 -16.86
C VAL A 133 22.38 13.62 -17.32
N ASN A 134 23.30 14.31 -16.66
CA ASN A 134 24.72 14.31 -17.03
C ASN A 134 25.39 12.96 -16.75
N THR A 135 24.96 12.25 -15.71
CA THR A 135 25.54 10.94 -15.33
C THR A 135 24.88 9.76 -16.04
N SER A 136 23.60 9.85 -16.42
CA SER A 136 22.88 8.78 -17.14
C SER A 136 21.68 9.36 -17.92
N PRO A 137 21.90 9.80 -19.18
CA PRO A 137 20.89 10.53 -19.98
C PRO A 137 19.57 9.77 -20.17
N THR A 138 19.60 8.43 -20.13
CA THR A 138 18.44 7.56 -20.31
C THR A 138 17.52 7.47 -19.07
N LEU A 139 17.96 7.94 -17.91
CA LEU A 139 17.19 7.89 -16.64
C LEU A 139 16.57 9.23 -16.23
N ALA A 140 16.86 10.31 -16.95
CA ALA A 140 16.42 11.67 -16.67
C ALA A 140 14.89 11.82 -16.51
N GLY A 141 14.10 10.97 -17.18
CA GLY A 141 12.63 10.99 -17.14
C GLY A 141 11.97 9.96 -16.21
N HIS A 142 12.69 8.95 -15.70
CA HIS A 142 12.08 7.87 -14.90
C HIS A 142 11.92 8.22 -13.42
N ARG A 143 12.60 9.27 -12.94
CA ARG A 143 12.34 9.90 -11.63
C ARG A 143 11.25 10.98 -11.70
N MET A 144 10.68 11.26 -12.87
CA MET A 144 9.56 12.19 -12.98
C MET A 144 8.33 11.56 -12.36
N PHE A 145 8.06 11.95 -11.11
CA PHE A 145 6.70 12.03 -10.61
C PHE A 145 5.88 12.87 -11.61
N HIS A 146 5.02 12.20 -12.38
CA HIS A 146 3.92 12.89 -13.02
C HIS A 146 2.90 13.20 -11.92
N VAL A 147 3.03 14.38 -11.29
CA VAL A 147 1.88 15.04 -10.65
C VAL A 147 1.56 16.23 -11.53
N VAL A 148 0.71 15.96 -12.53
CA VAL A 148 0.03 17.03 -13.28
C VAL A 148 -1.06 17.53 -12.35
N GLU A 149 -0.90 18.79 -11.93
CA GLU A 149 -1.88 19.73 -11.37
C GLU A 149 -3.09 19.11 -10.65
N GLN A 150 -3.12 19.25 -9.31
CA GLN A 150 -4.38 19.35 -8.60
C GLN A 150 -5.09 20.63 -9.06
N THR A 151 -5.90 20.54 -10.09
CA THR A 151 -6.92 21.56 -10.37
C THR A 151 -7.91 21.59 -9.23
N GLU A 152 -8.10 22.77 -8.66
CA GLU A 152 -9.16 23.12 -7.71
C GLU A 152 -10.53 22.67 -8.24
N LEU A 153 -11.28 21.97 -7.39
CA LEU A 153 -12.74 21.84 -7.42
C LEU A 153 -13.25 21.59 -6.00
#